data_AF-A0A2V6GFA2-F1
#
_entry.id   AF-A0A2V6GFA2-F1
#
_cell.length_a   1.000
_cell.length_b   1.000
_cell.length_c   1.000
_cell.angle_alpha   90.00
_cell.angle_beta   90.00
_cell.angle_gamma   90.00
#
_symmetry.space_group_name_H-M   'P 1'
#
loop_
_entity.id
_entity.type
_entity.pdbx_description
1 polymer ?
#
loop_
_entity_poly.entity_id
_entity_poly.type
_entity_poly.pdbx_seq_one_letter_code
_entity_poly.pdbx_strand_id
1 'polypeptide(L)'
;SFRGEEYWIRDSAIAAIPGVVGIEKRAGERWPTKKWHGYDELAEKLRYDGYKIQFLAHCPTLADYMDDIARCEHLVCGDTLAMHLALALGRTVTAIFTCTPPQEIYDYGRLTKVVSPMVNQVLYRRTYVKKAVESISVERVHAAVLERLNSSIAETKIRQRAR
;
A
#
# COMPACT_ATOMS: atom_id res chain seq x y z
N SER A 1 9.88 13.37 22.07
CA SER A 1 9.98 12.03 21.43
C SER A 1 8.80 11.84 20.49
N PHE A 2 8.93 10.99 19.47
CA PHE A 2 7.81 10.59 18.61
C PHE A 2 6.86 9.66 19.39
N ARG A 3 5.55 9.87 19.26
CA ARG A 3 4.48 9.13 19.94
C ARG A 3 3.46 8.54 18.96
N GLY A 4 3.79 8.47 17.68
CA GLY A 4 2.84 8.08 16.64
C GLY A 4 2.01 9.26 16.14
N GLU A 5 2.57 10.47 16.16
CA GLU A 5 1.92 11.65 15.57
C GLU A 5 1.60 11.39 14.10
N GLU A 6 0.34 11.62 13.73
CA GLU A 6 -0.17 11.42 12.38
C GLU A 6 0.50 12.34 11.35
N TYR A 7 0.56 11.89 10.10
CA TYR A 7 0.88 12.79 9.00
C TYR A 7 -0.20 13.87 8.93
N TRP A 8 0.24 15.12 8.84
CA TRP A 8 -0.66 16.23 8.60
C TRP A 8 -0.52 16.71 7.17
N ILE A 9 -1.60 16.54 6.40
CA ILE A 9 -1.74 17.08 5.05
C ILE A 9 -3.10 17.77 4.95
N ARG A 10 -3.26 18.66 3.97
CA ARG A 10 -4.58 19.26 3.70
C ARG A 10 -5.59 18.15 3.46
N ASP A 11 -6.72 18.19 4.15
CA ASP A 11 -7.79 17.22 3.96
C ASP A 11 -8.18 17.16 2.49
N SER A 12 -8.15 15.95 1.92
CA SER A 12 -8.85 15.69 0.66
C SER A 12 -10.32 15.50 1.01
N ALA A 13 -11.18 16.36 0.47
CA ALA A 13 -12.64 16.21 0.60
C ALA A 13 -13.18 14.99 -0.18
N ILE A 14 -12.31 14.21 -0.83
CA ILE A 14 -12.68 13.07 -1.66
C ILE A 14 -12.92 11.84 -0.78
N ALA A 15 -14.15 11.33 -0.85
CA ALA A 15 -14.50 10.05 -0.25
C ALA A 15 -13.87 8.88 -1.05
N ALA A 16 -13.39 7.87 -0.32
CA ALA A 16 -12.98 6.62 -0.94
C ALA A 16 -14.18 5.93 -1.61
N ILE A 17 -13.93 5.28 -2.74
CA ILE A 17 -14.93 4.49 -3.46
C ILE A 17 -14.85 3.05 -2.94
N PRO A 18 -15.94 2.51 -2.34
CA PRO A 18 -15.95 1.13 -1.86
C PRO A 18 -15.60 0.12 -2.96
N GLY A 19 -14.77 -0.85 -2.61
CA GLY A 19 -14.28 -1.91 -3.48
C GLY A 19 -13.18 -1.49 -4.45
N VAL A 20 -12.70 -0.22 -4.42
CA VAL A 20 -11.58 0.23 -5.26
C VAL A 20 -10.25 0.00 -4.55
N VAL A 21 -9.42 -0.86 -5.13
CA VAL A 21 -8.03 -1.09 -4.70
C VAL A 21 -7.09 -0.36 -5.68
N GLY A 22 -6.35 0.59 -5.15
CA GLY A 22 -5.29 1.29 -5.86
C GLY A 22 -4.00 0.45 -5.89
N ILE A 23 -3.28 0.45 -7.01
CA ILE A 23 -1.97 -0.20 -7.14
C ILE A 23 -0.94 0.78 -7.70
N GLU A 24 0.13 1.02 -6.94
CA GLU A 24 1.31 1.76 -7.41
C GLU A 24 2.47 0.80 -7.64
N LYS A 25 2.80 0.57 -8.92
CA LYS A 25 3.88 -0.34 -9.30
C LYS A 25 5.26 0.30 -9.28
N ARG A 26 5.30 1.62 -9.38
CA ARG A 26 6.54 2.35 -9.63
C ARG A 26 7.27 2.61 -8.31
N ALA A 27 8.58 2.62 -8.43
CA ALA A 27 9.48 3.12 -7.41
C ALA A 27 10.55 3.97 -8.08
N GLY A 28 11.05 4.98 -7.37
CA GLY A 28 12.10 5.85 -7.89
C GLY A 28 13.38 5.07 -8.23
N GLU A 29 14.11 5.53 -9.23
CA GLU A 29 15.31 4.84 -9.78
C GLU A 29 16.43 4.63 -8.75
N ARG A 30 16.43 5.40 -7.65
CA ARG A 30 17.35 5.20 -6.53
C ARG A 30 17.23 3.80 -5.88
N TRP A 31 16.05 3.20 -5.94
CA TRP A 31 15.72 1.96 -5.22
C TRP A 31 15.04 0.94 -6.16
N PRO A 32 15.75 0.38 -7.15
CA PRO A 32 15.16 -0.53 -8.13
C PRO A 32 14.57 -1.80 -7.51
N THR A 33 15.10 -2.26 -6.38
CA THR A 33 14.60 -3.43 -5.64
C THR A 33 13.19 -3.22 -5.05
N LYS A 34 12.70 -1.97 -4.95
CA LYS A 34 11.31 -1.67 -4.54
C LYS A 34 10.28 -1.99 -5.63
N LYS A 35 10.70 -2.20 -6.88
CA LYS A 35 9.81 -2.58 -8.00
C LYS A 35 9.50 -4.07 -7.90
N TRP A 36 8.35 -4.41 -7.29
CA TRP A 36 7.85 -5.79 -7.23
C TRP A 36 7.17 -6.20 -8.54
N HIS A 37 7.39 -7.43 -9.01
CA HIS A 37 6.89 -7.88 -10.32
C HIS A 37 5.47 -8.44 -10.28
N GLY A 38 4.96 -8.80 -9.09
CA GLY A 38 3.68 -9.48 -8.95
C GLY A 38 2.44 -8.58 -9.03
N TYR A 39 2.57 -7.27 -9.27
CA TYR A 39 1.44 -6.34 -9.24
C TYR A 39 0.36 -6.63 -10.28
N ASP A 40 0.74 -7.07 -11.48
CA ASP A 40 -0.22 -7.39 -12.54
C ASP A 40 -1.02 -8.64 -12.22
N GLU A 41 -0.34 -9.70 -11.79
CA GLU A 41 -1.00 -10.94 -11.38
C GLU A 41 -1.89 -10.72 -10.15
N LEU A 42 -1.43 -9.92 -9.17
CA LEU A 42 -2.24 -9.52 -8.02
C LEU A 42 -3.53 -8.81 -8.46
N ALA A 43 -3.44 -7.91 -9.44
CA ALA A 43 -4.60 -7.19 -9.96
C ALA A 43 -5.63 -8.16 -10.54
N GLU A 44 -5.19 -9.16 -11.31
CA GLU A 44 -6.10 -10.18 -11.86
C GLU A 44 -6.80 -10.99 -10.76
N LYS A 45 -6.08 -11.41 -9.73
CA LYS A 45 -6.68 -12.13 -8.59
C LYS A 45 -7.70 -11.27 -7.84
N LEU A 46 -7.38 -10.01 -7.59
CA LEU A 46 -8.32 -9.09 -6.92
C LEU A 46 -9.54 -8.77 -7.78
N ARG A 47 -9.39 -8.67 -9.11
CA ARG A 47 -10.53 -8.55 -10.04
C ARG A 47 -11.42 -9.79 -9.98
N TYR A 48 -10.82 -10.97 -9.94
CA TYR A 48 -11.54 -12.23 -9.80
C TYR A 48 -12.36 -12.28 -8.50
N ASP A 49 -11.84 -11.73 -7.40
CA ASP A 49 -12.56 -11.61 -6.13
C ASP A 49 -13.62 -10.49 -6.10
N GLY A 50 -13.80 -9.76 -7.21
CA GLY A 50 -14.83 -8.73 -7.36
C GLY A 50 -14.40 -7.31 -6.99
N TYR A 51 -13.11 -7.07 -6.74
CA TYR A 51 -12.59 -5.72 -6.50
C TYR A 51 -12.33 -4.96 -7.81
N LYS A 52 -12.51 -3.64 -7.77
CA LYS A 52 -12.14 -2.74 -8.87
C LYS A 52 -10.69 -2.32 -8.69
N ILE A 53 -9.87 -2.51 -9.72
CA ILE A 53 -8.46 -2.11 -9.68
C ILE A 53 -8.24 -0.77 -10.37
N GLN A 54 -7.58 0.14 -9.66
CA GLN A 54 -7.06 1.40 -10.19
C GLN A 54 -5.53 1.37 -10.16
N PHE A 55 -4.87 1.29 -11.32
CA PHE A 55 -3.43 1.52 -11.37
C PHE A 55 -3.15 3.02 -11.29
N LEU A 56 -2.29 3.42 -10.35
CA LEU A 56 -1.89 4.82 -10.22
C LEU A 56 -0.98 5.23 -11.39
N ALA A 57 -1.21 6.43 -11.91
CA ALA A 57 -0.49 6.98 -13.05
C ALA A 57 0.37 8.18 -12.65
N HIS A 58 1.15 8.70 -13.60
CA HIS A 58 1.86 9.95 -13.38
C HIS A 58 0.85 11.08 -13.53
N CYS A 59 0.78 11.97 -12.55
CA CYS A 59 -0.12 13.10 -12.57
C CYS A 59 0.67 14.41 -12.69
N PRO A 60 0.11 15.46 -13.33
CA PRO A 60 0.80 16.75 -13.50
C PRO A 60 1.17 17.41 -12.16
N THR A 61 0.36 17.21 -11.13
CA THR A 61 0.60 17.77 -9.80
C THR A 61 0.50 16.71 -8.70
N LEU A 62 1.11 17.03 -7.54
CA LEU A 62 0.95 16.21 -6.34
C LEU A 62 -0.51 16.18 -5.85
N ALA A 63 -1.26 17.26 -6.06
CA ALA A 63 -2.68 17.33 -5.70
C ALA A 63 -3.51 16.31 -6.49
N ASP A 64 -3.32 16.26 -7.81
CA ASP A 64 -4.00 15.27 -8.66
C ASP A 64 -3.64 13.84 -8.25
N TYR A 65 -2.37 13.60 -7.91
CA TYR A 65 -1.92 12.29 -7.44
C TYR A 65 -2.53 11.90 -6.09
N MET A 66 -2.67 12.85 -5.17
CA MET A 66 -3.37 12.64 -3.90
C MET A 66 -4.86 12.37 -4.11
N ASP A 67 -5.49 13.04 -5.07
CA ASP A 67 -6.90 12.81 -5.39
C ASP A 67 -7.14 11.40 -5.96
N ASP A 68 -6.22 10.90 -6.81
CA ASP A 68 -6.26 9.52 -7.29
C ASP A 68 -6.13 8.51 -6.14
N ILE A 69 -5.21 8.74 -5.20
CA ILE A 69 -5.05 7.92 -4.00
C ILE A 69 -6.30 8.01 -3.11
N ALA A 70 -6.86 9.21 -2.93
CA ALA A 70 -8.01 9.45 -2.05
C ALA A 70 -9.27 8.69 -2.50
N ARG A 71 -9.43 8.44 -3.81
CA ARG A 71 -10.54 7.62 -4.36
C ARG A 71 -10.41 6.13 -4.05
N CYS A 72 -9.22 5.65 -3.71
CA CYS A 72 -8.99 4.26 -3.39
C CYS A 72 -9.43 3.96 -1.94
N GLU A 73 -10.11 2.85 -1.71
CA GLU A 73 -10.41 2.34 -0.36
C GLU A 73 -9.15 1.77 0.30
N HIS A 74 -8.35 1.05 -0.50
CA HIS A 74 -7.12 0.40 -0.09
C HIS A 74 -6.03 0.62 -1.13
N LEU A 75 -4.78 0.80 -0.70
CA LEU A 75 -3.64 0.94 -1.59
C LEU A 75 -2.66 -0.23 -1.46
N VAL A 76 -2.16 -0.75 -2.58
CA VAL A 76 -1.06 -1.71 -2.62
C VAL A 76 0.15 -1.09 -3.32
N CYS A 77 1.29 -1.04 -2.64
CA CYS A 77 2.49 -0.39 -3.15
C CYS A 77 3.75 -0.89 -2.43
N GLY A 78 4.92 -0.40 -2.83
CA GLY A 78 6.14 -0.53 -2.01
C GLY A 78 6.22 0.58 -0.96
N ASP A 79 7.29 0.58 -0.18
CA ASP A 79 7.69 1.75 0.63
C ASP A 79 8.06 2.93 -0.29
N THR A 80 7.07 3.73 -0.69
CA THR A 80 7.19 4.83 -1.66
C THR A 80 6.34 6.03 -1.25
N LEU A 81 6.44 7.14 -1.99
CA LEU A 81 5.60 8.32 -1.78
C LEU A 81 4.11 7.96 -1.70
N ALA A 82 3.64 7.02 -2.53
CA ALA A 82 2.25 6.58 -2.55
C ALA A 82 1.80 6.02 -1.19
N MET A 83 2.64 5.21 -0.55
CA MET A 83 2.38 4.65 0.79
C MET A 83 2.16 5.77 1.81
N HIS A 84 3.07 6.74 1.85
CA HIS A 84 3.03 7.84 2.81
C HIS A 84 1.81 8.75 2.59
N LEU A 85 1.50 9.09 1.34
CA LEU A 85 0.32 9.89 1.02
C LEU A 85 -0.97 9.14 1.38
N ALA A 86 -1.06 7.84 1.10
CA ALA A 86 -2.21 7.04 1.49
C ALA A 86 -2.42 7.01 3.01
N LEU A 87 -1.35 6.86 3.80
CA LEU A 87 -1.43 6.97 5.25
C LEU A 87 -1.89 8.36 5.70
N ALA A 88 -1.35 9.43 5.09
CA ALA A 88 -1.74 10.80 5.39
C ALA A 88 -3.20 11.09 5.05
N LEU A 89 -3.73 10.48 3.99
CA LEU A 89 -5.15 10.54 3.59
C LEU A 89 -6.04 9.56 4.38
N GLY A 90 -5.48 8.85 5.36
CA GLY A 90 -6.15 7.87 6.18
C GLY A 90 -6.68 6.65 5.44
N ARG A 91 -6.04 6.28 4.33
CA ARG A 91 -6.31 5.04 3.60
C ARG A 91 -5.56 3.88 4.23
N THR A 92 -6.16 2.70 4.09
CA THR A 92 -5.49 1.46 4.46
C THR A 92 -4.52 1.05 3.37
N VAL A 93 -3.38 0.47 3.74
CA VAL A 93 -2.28 0.19 2.80
C VAL A 93 -1.74 -1.20 3.06
N THR A 94 -1.50 -1.98 2.00
CA THR A 94 -0.64 -3.16 2.02
C THR A 94 0.67 -2.80 1.34
N ALA A 95 1.72 -2.60 2.12
CA ALA A 95 3.02 -2.20 1.60
C ALA A 95 4.02 -3.35 1.55
N ILE A 96 4.76 -3.42 0.44
CA ILE A 96 5.76 -4.44 0.15
C ILE A 96 7.15 -3.90 0.48
N PHE A 97 7.82 -4.51 1.45
CA PHE A 97 9.15 -4.12 1.91
C PHE A 97 10.19 -5.12 1.40
N THR A 98 10.96 -4.72 0.38
CA THR A 98 12.00 -5.57 -0.23
C THR A 98 13.41 -5.20 0.22
N CYS A 99 13.71 -3.91 0.39
CA CYS A 99 15.07 -3.43 0.69
C CYS A 99 15.13 -2.21 1.63
N THR A 100 14.03 -1.89 2.30
CA THR A 100 13.98 -0.85 3.34
C THR A 100 13.41 -1.41 4.63
N PRO A 101 13.81 -0.88 5.79
CA PRO A 101 13.41 -1.42 7.07
C PRO A 101 11.93 -1.10 7.35
N PRO A 102 11.06 -2.10 7.51
CA PRO A 102 9.64 -1.87 7.83
C PRO A 102 9.43 -1.20 9.19
N GLN A 103 10.41 -1.25 10.10
CA GLN A 103 10.33 -0.70 11.45
C GLN A 103 10.41 0.83 11.47
N GLU A 104 10.97 1.46 10.44
CA GLU A 104 11.02 2.94 10.33
C GLU A 104 9.64 3.55 10.06
N ILE A 105 8.69 2.75 9.60
CA ILE A 105 7.36 3.23 9.21
C ILE A 105 6.38 2.91 10.33
N TYR A 106 5.83 3.94 10.96
CA TYR A 106 4.72 3.78 11.90
C TYR A 106 3.43 3.42 11.13
N ASP A 107 2.66 2.44 11.62
CA ASP A 107 1.55 1.86 10.86
C ASP A 107 0.22 2.62 11.00
N TYR A 108 0.03 3.38 12.07
CA TYR A 108 -1.22 4.09 12.40
C TYR A 108 -2.46 3.18 12.40
N GLY A 109 -2.29 1.87 12.64
CA GLY A 109 -3.35 0.87 12.49
C GLY A 109 -3.87 0.69 11.06
N ARG A 110 -3.22 1.30 10.05
CA ARG A 110 -3.64 1.33 8.64
C ARG A 110 -2.70 0.62 7.69
N LEU A 111 -1.48 0.31 8.11
CA LEU A 111 -0.44 -0.30 7.27
C LEU A 111 -0.26 -1.81 7.56
N THR A 112 -0.62 -2.65 6.59
CA THR A 112 -0.22 -4.06 6.52
C THR A 112 1.15 -4.15 5.84
N LYS A 113 2.14 -4.79 6.50
CA LYS A 113 3.53 -4.87 6.01
C LYS A 113 3.84 -6.27 5.48
N VAL A 114 4.03 -6.41 4.16
CA VAL A 114 4.51 -7.65 3.54
C VAL A 114 6.02 -7.55 3.34
N VAL A 115 6.77 -8.24 4.20
CA VAL A 115 8.23 -8.07 4.30
C VAL A 115 8.96 -9.23 3.63
N SER A 116 9.92 -8.92 2.76
CA SER A 116 10.84 -9.91 2.19
C SER A 116 11.66 -10.57 3.31
N PRO A 117 11.76 -11.91 3.36
CA PRO A 117 12.69 -12.58 4.28
C PRO A 117 14.17 -12.18 4.04
N MET A 118 14.50 -11.59 2.89
CA MET A 118 15.85 -11.12 2.55
C MET A 118 16.11 -9.67 2.96
N VAL A 119 15.10 -8.93 3.46
CA VAL A 119 15.20 -7.47 3.67
C VAL A 119 16.44 -7.07 4.46
N ASN A 120 16.76 -7.78 5.55
CA ASN A 120 17.91 -7.49 6.42
C ASN A 120 19.27 -7.65 5.72
N GLN A 121 19.34 -8.48 4.67
CA GLN A 121 20.57 -8.72 3.90
C GLN A 121 20.78 -7.68 2.78
N VAL A 122 19.71 -6.95 2.45
CA VAL A 122 19.66 -6.04 1.29
C VAL A 122 19.24 -4.62 1.66
N LEU A 123 19.21 -4.28 2.96
CA LEU A 123 18.86 -2.95 3.45
C LEU A 123 19.65 -1.87 2.71
N TYR A 124 18.90 -0.91 2.15
CA TYR A 124 19.41 0.25 1.44
C TYR A 124 20.40 -0.09 0.30
N ARG A 125 20.31 -1.29 -0.29
CA ARG A 125 20.99 -1.57 -1.55
C ARG A 125 20.33 -0.81 -2.69
N ARG A 126 21.14 -0.05 -3.44
CA ARG A 126 20.72 0.72 -4.61
C ARG A 126 20.82 -0.07 -5.92
N THR A 127 21.37 -1.28 -5.87
CA THR A 127 21.36 -2.22 -6.98
C THR A 127 20.15 -3.15 -6.87
N TYR A 128 19.63 -3.58 -8.01
CA TYR A 128 18.52 -4.52 -8.06
C TYR A 128 18.92 -5.87 -7.45
N VAL A 129 18.13 -6.39 -6.51
CA VAL A 129 18.35 -7.71 -5.91
C VAL A 129 17.15 -8.61 -6.16
N LYS A 130 17.24 -9.41 -7.23
CA LYS A 130 16.20 -10.35 -7.68
C LYS A 130 15.61 -11.21 -6.55
N LYS A 131 16.47 -11.84 -5.75
CA LYS A 131 16.05 -12.71 -4.63
C LYS A 131 15.15 -12.01 -3.60
N ALA A 132 15.40 -10.73 -3.31
CA ALA A 132 14.58 -9.99 -2.37
C ALA A 132 13.16 -9.74 -2.91
N VAL A 133 13.06 -9.48 -4.22
CA VAL A 133 11.78 -9.28 -4.90
C VAL A 133 11.00 -10.59 -5.05
N GLU A 134 11.65 -11.66 -5.52
CA GLU A 134 11.04 -12.98 -5.77
C GLU A 134 10.67 -13.75 -4.51
N SER A 135 11.26 -13.41 -3.36
CA SER A 135 10.88 -14.01 -2.08
C SER A 135 9.47 -13.63 -1.59
N ILE A 136 8.79 -12.71 -2.26
CA ILE A 136 7.43 -12.29 -1.93
C ILE A 136 6.50 -12.78 -3.04
N SER A 137 5.69 -13.81 -2.72
CA SER A 137 4.72 -14.36 -3.66
C SER A 137 3.48 -13.48 -3.78
N VAL A 138 2.81 -13.60 -4.93
CA VAL A 138 1.53 -12.92 -5.20
C VAL A 138 0.47 -13.39 -4.21
N GLU A 139 0.42 -14.67 -3.89
CA GLU A 139 -0.53 -15.27 -2.93
C GLU A 139 -0.40 -14.64 -1.54
N ARG A 140 0.83 -14.37 -1.09
CA ARG A 140 1.06 -13.76 0.21
C ARG A 140 0.56 -12.33 0.26
N VAL A 141 0.78 -11.56 -0.81
CA VAL A 141 0.28 -10.18 -0.90
C VAL A 141 -1.24 -10.17 -1.03
N HIS A 142 -1.79 -11.05 -1.86
CA HIS A 142 -3.22 -11.21 -2.09
C HIS A 142 -3.98 -11.54 -0.79
N ALA A 143 -3.51 -12.54 -0.03
CA ALA A 143 -4.08 -12.89 1.27
C ALA A 143 -4.05 -11.70 2.25
N ALA A 144 -2.94 -10.96 2.32
CA ALA A 144 -2.81 -9.78 3.17
C ALA A 144 -3.79 -8.66 2.80
N VAL A 145 -4.05 -8.45 1.50
CA VAL A 145 -5.03 -7.48 1.02
C VAL A 145 -6.45 -7.89 1.42
N LEU A 146 -6.81 -9.16 1.20
CA LEU A 146 -8.15 -9.67 1.54
C LEU A 146 -8.42 -9.63 3.05
N GLU A 147 -7.45 -10.04 3.87
CA GLU A 147 -7.55 -9.97 5.32
C GLU A 147 -7.82 -8.54 5.80
N ARG A 148 -7.10 -7.56 5.22
CA ARG A 148 -7.28 -6.15 5.57
C ARG A 148 -8.66 -5.62 5.17
N LEU A 149 -9.10 -5.92 3.95
CA LEU A 149 -10.39 -5.48 3.44
C LEU A 149 -11.56 -6.10 4.22
N ASN A 150 -11.48 -7.38 4.56
CA ASN A 150 -12.48 -8.06 5.37
C ASN A 150 -12.55 -7.52 6.80
N SER A 151 -11.41 -7.18 7.41
CA SER A 151 -11.35 -6.56 8.73
C SER A 151 -12.03 -5.18 8.75
N SER A 152 -11.79 -4.36 7.71
CA SER A 152 -12.44 -3.05 7.54
C SER A 152 -13.98 -3.16 7.46
N ILE A 153 -14.48 -4.16 6.72
CA ILE A 153 -15.93 -4.43 6.60
C ILE A 153 -16.51 -4.84 7.96
N ALA A 154 -15.82 -5.68 8.72
CA ALA A 154 -16.26 -6.12 10.04
C ALA A 154 -16.33 -4.95 11.03
N GLU A 155 -15.29 -4.13 11.11
CA GLU A 155 -15.26 -2.93 11.97
C GLU A 155 -16.39 -1.95 11.63
N THR A 156 -16.66 -1.74 10.34
CA THR A 156 -17.75 -0.86 9.89
C THR A 156 -19.12 -1.37 10.33
N LYS A 157 -19.38 -2.67 10.17
CA LYS A 157 -20.64 -3.30 10.62
C LYS A 157 -20.82 -3.21 12.13
N ILE A 158 -19.76 -3.40 12.90
CA ILE A 158 -19.80 -3.29 14.37
C ILE A 158 -20.17 -1.86 14.79
N ARG A 159 -19.54 -0.83 14.19
CA ARG A 159 -19.84 0.58 14.49
C ARG A 159 -21.27 0.98 14.13
N GLN A 160 -21.83 0.41 13.07
CA GLN A 160 -23.22 0.66 12.67
C GLN A 160 -24.24 0.02 13.62
N ARG A 161 -23.91 -1.11 14.25
CA ARG A 161 -24.78 -1.80 15.24
C ARG A 161 -24.73 -1.20 16.64
N ALA A 162 -23.66 -0.48 16.96
CA ALA A 162 -23.46 0.17 18.26
C ALA A 162 -24.05 1.60 18.33
N ARG A 163 -24.71 2.05 17.25
CA ARG A 163 -25.47 3.30 17.16
C ARG A 163 -26.95 3.00 17.10
#